data_AF-A0A4R7D8K3-F1
#
_entry.id   AF-A0A4R7D8K3-F1
#
_cell.length_a   1.000
_cell.length_b   1.000
_cell.length_c   1.000
_cell.angle_alpha   90.00
_cell.angle_beta   90.00
_cell.angle_gamma   90.00
#
_symmetry.space_group_name_H-M   'P 1'
#
loop_
_entity.id
_entity.type
_entity.pdbx_description
1 polymer ?
#
loop_
_entity_poly.entity_id
_entity_poly.type
_entity_poly.pdbx_seq_one_letter_code
_entity_poly.pdbx_strand_id
1 'polypeptide(L)'
;MEKKFCLACSALIRGRSDKRFCDDGCRNAHNNKINSVPNNFVRQINTTLRKNRRILETLLGEEKMLKISRENLLKTGLDLDYFTNQLCNAKGQVYCFVYEFGYLAIADDLYLLVKQKLPVSPRIDVAKPTNRMPDLDHIIR
;
A
#
# COMPACT_ATOMS: atom_id res chain seq x y z
N MET A 1 -41.40 27.44 -1.04
CA MET A 1 -40.08 26.95 -0.59
C MET A 1 -40.09 25.43 -0.69
N GLU A 2 -39.28 24.88 -1.57
CA GLU A 2 -39.14 23.43 -1.69
C GLU A 2 -38.35 22.89 -0.48
N LYS A 3 -38.87 21.84 0.16
CA LYS A 3 -38.24 21.25 1.35
C LYS A 3 -37.02 20.43 0.89
N LYS A 4 -35.80 20.86 1.27
CA LYS A 4 -34.57 20.10 1.02
C LYS A 4 -34.29 19.13 2.15
N PHE A 5 -33.80 17.95 1.81
CA PHE A 5 -33.46 16.90 2.76
C PHE A 5 -31.96 16.59 2.72
N CYS A 6 -31.43 16.18 3.87
CA CYS A 6 -30.03 15.81 4.04
C CYS A 6 -29.70 14.58 3.19
N LEU A 7 -28.61 14.65 2.42
CA LEU A 7 -28.15 13.52 1.60
C LEU A 7 -27.69 12.30 2.44
N ALA A 8 -27.39 12.49 3.73
CA ALA A 8 -26.89 11.44 4.60
C ALA A 8 -27.98 10.76 5.46
N CYS A 9 -28.83 11.57 6.12
CA CYS A 9 -29.80 11.09 7.12
C CYS A 9 -31.26 11.40 6.76
N SER A 10 -31.50 12.01 5.59
CA SER A 10 -32.84 12.41 5.12
C SER A 10 -33.59 13.39 6.03
N ALA A 11 -32.94 13.98 7.04
CA ALA A 11 -33.54 15.02 7.86
C ALA A 11 -33.77 16.31 7.06
N LEU A 12 -34.81 17.07 7.43
CA LEU A 12 -35.11 18.35 6.80
C LEU A 12 -33.95 19.34 7.01
N ILE A 13 -33.42 19.88 5.92
CA ILE A 13 -32.39 20.91 5.96
C ILE A 13 -33.05 22.27 6.20
N ARG A 14 -32.54 23.00 7.19
CA ARG A 14 -32.84 24.41 7.44
C ARG A 14 -31.59 25.26 7.25
N GLY A 15 -31.77 26.47 6.76
CA GLY A 15 -30.69 27.44 6.55
C GLY A 15 -30.45 27.75 5.06
N ARG A 16 -29.19 28.02 4.71
CA ARG A 16 -28.79 28.48 3.37
C ARG A 16 -29.33 27.58 2.25
N SER A 17 -29.64 28.19 1.11
CA SER A 17 -30.24 27.53 -0.05
C SER A 17 -29.33 26.46 -0.69
N ASP A 18 -28.01 26.54 -0.52
CA ASP A 18 -27.00 25.61 -1.05
C ASP A 18 -26.66 24.47 -0.09
N LYS A 19 -27.25 24.44 1.11
CA LYS A 19 -26.92 23.46 2.15
C LYS A 19 -27.37 22.05 1.72
N ARG A 20 -26.42 21.11 1.70
CA ARG A 20 -26.60 19.68 1.29
C ARG A 20 -26.67 18.70 2.46
N PHE A 21 -26.18 19.09 3.63
CA PHE A 21 -26.10 18.26 4.84
C PHE A 21 -26.62 19.04 6.04
N CYS A 22 -27.29 18.38 7.00
CA CYS A 22 -27.81 19.07 8.19
C CYS A 22 -26.69 19.59 9.10
N ASP A 23 -25.58 18.86 9.19
CA ASP A 23 -24.38 19.15 9.98
C ASP A 23 -23.12 18.57 9.31
N ASP A 24 -21.96 18.83 9.92
CA ASP A 24 -20.67 18.32 9.45
C ASP A 24 -20.52 16.80 9.65
N GLY A 25 -21.19 16.23 10.65
CA GLY A 25 -21.21 14.78 10.88
C GLY A 25 -21.83 14.02 9.71
N CYS A 26 -22.96 14.49 9.19
CA CYS A 26 -23.64 13.96 8.02
C CYS A 26 -22.82 14.11 6.75
N ARG A 27 -22.08 15.23 6.59
CA ARG A 27 -21.13 15.39 5.47
C ARG A 27 -20.06 14.30 5.51
N ASN A 28 -19.45 14.09 6.67
CA ASN A 28 -18.41 13.08 6.85
C ASN A 28 -18.95 11.66 6.66
N ALA A 29 -20.12 11.33 7.23
CA ALA A 29 -20.75 10.03 7.08
C ALA A 29 -21.08 9.70 5.61
N HIS A 30 -21.61 10.67 4.87
CA HIS A 30 -21.90 10.52 3.45
C HIS A 30 -20.61 10.30 2.62
N ASN A 31 -19.58 11.11 2.87
CA ASN A 31 -18.29 10.95 2.20
C ASN A 31 -17.61 9.62 2.54
N ASN A 32 -17.67 9.20 3.80
CA ASN A 32 -17.17 7.89 4.23
C ASN A 32 -17.92 6.75 3.55
N LYS A 33 -19.25 6.87 3.38
CA LYS A 33 -20.06 5.86 2.69
C LYS A 33 -19.72 5.75 1.21
N ILE A 34 -19.48 6.87 0.52
CA ILE A 34 -19.06 6.86 -0.90
C ILE A 34 -17.68 6.23 -1.05
N ASN A 35 -16.75 6.57 -0.17
CA ASN A 35 -15.37 6.12 -0.27
C ASN A 35 -15.11 4.76 0.39
N SER A 36 -16.05 4.19 1.15
CA SER A 36 -15.83 2.97 1.93
C SER A 36 -15.60 1.76 1.04
N VAL A 37 -16.44 1.54 0.01
CA VAL A 37 -16.35 0.37 -0.87
C VAL A 37 -15.01 0.30 -1.61
N PRO A 38 -14.58 1.32 -2.37
CA PRO A 38 -13.27 1.27 -3.04
C PRO A 38 -12.11 1.21 -2.05
N ASN A 39 -12.19 1.91 -0.92
CA ASN A 39 -11.13 1.85 0.10
C ASN A 39 -11.06 0.47 0.78
N ASN A 40 -12.18 -0.23 0.95
CA ASN A 40 -12.21 -1.56 1.54
C ASN A 40 -11.51 -2.59 0.65
N PHE A 41 -11.76 -2.53 -0.66
CA PHE A 41 -11.08 -3.41 -1.62
C PHE A 41 -9.55 -3.22 -1.58
N VAL A 42 -9.08 -1.97 -1.68
CA VAL A 42 -7.65 -1.65 -1.60
C VAL A 42 -7.05 -2.07 -0.25
N ARG A 43 -7.78 -1.87 0.86
CA ARG A 43 -7.35 -2.34 2.19
C ARG A 43 -7.25 -3.85 2.28
N GLN A 44 -8.17 -4.59 1.65
CA GLN A 44 -8.16 -6.04 1.62
C GLN A 44 -6.93 -6.55 0.86
N ILE A 45 -6.68 -6.03 -0.35
CA ILE A 45 -5.47 -6.35 -1.13
C ILE A 45 -4.21 -6.09 -0.31
N ASN A 46 -4.10 -4.91 0.28
CA ASN A 46 -2.95 -4.55 1.12
C ASN A 46 -2.80 -5.46 2.34
N THR A 47 -3.90 -5.94 2.91
CA THR A 47 -3.88 -6.89 4.02
C THR A 47 -3.35 -8.24 3.57
N THR A 48 -3.80 -8.75 2.42
CA THR A 48 -3.29 -10.00 1.82
C THR A 48 -1.80 -9.88 1.48
N LEU A 49 -1.37 -8.79 0.85
CA LEU A 49 0.04 -8.56 0.53
C LEU A 49 0.93 -8.54 1.78
N ARG A 50 0.49 -7.89 2.87
CA ARG A 50 1.22 -7.90 4.15
C ARG A 50 1.30 -9.30 4.76
N LYS A 51 0.20 -10.07 4.69
CA LYS A 51 0.17 -11.46 5.15
C LYS A 51 1.15 -12.32 4.36
N ASN A 52 1.10 -12.25 3.04
CA ASN A 52 2.02 -12.95 2.15
C ASN A 52 3.49 -12.59 2.44
N ARG A 53 3.79 -11.29 2.61
CA ARG A 53 5.13 -10.82 2.97
C ARG A 53 5.64 -11.47 4.27
N ARG A 54 4.81 -11.49 5.33
CA ARG A 54 5.16 -12.10 6.63
C ARG A 54 5.39 -13.61 6.53
N ILE A 55 4.56 -14.30 5.75
CA ILE A 55 4.72 -15.74 5.52
C ILE A 55 6.06 -16.02 4.85
N LEU A 56 6.37 -15.33 3.75
CA LEU A 56 7.63 -15.51 3.04
C LEU A 56 8.83 -15.18 3.93
N GLU A 57 8.76 -14.08 4.68
CA GLU A 57 9.79 -13.69 5.65
C GLU A 57 10.02 -14.78 6.72
N THR A 58 8.94 -15.37 7.24
CA THR A 58 9.02 -16.42 8.26
C THR A 58 9.57 -17.73 7.68
N LEU A 59 9.17 -18.10 6.47
CA LEU A 59 9.65 -19.31 5.80
C LEU A 59 11.13 -19.21 5.45
N LEU A 60 11.59 -18.07 4.92
CA LEU A 60 13.01 -17.87 4.61
C LEU A 60 13.89 -17.73 5.86
N GLY A 61 13.40 -17.06 6.91
CA GLY A 61 14.21 -16.77 8.09
C GLY A 61 15.46 -15.96 7.73
N GLU A 62 16.63 -16.47 8.10
CA GLU A 62 17.93 -15.87 7.77
C GLU A 62 18.46 -16.28 6.39
N GLU A 63 17.86 -17.31 5.78
CA GLU A 63 18.31 -17.83 4.49
C GLU A 63 17.96 -16.89 3.34
N LYS A 64 18.82 -16.88 2.32
CA LYS A 64 18.57 -16.09 1.10
C LYS A 64 17.61 -16.79 0.14
N MET A 65 17.58 -18.12 0.18
CA MET A 65 16.81 -18.96 -0.75
C MET A 65 16.36 -20.24 -0.04
N LEU A 66 15.13 -20.68 -0.30
CA LEU A 66 14.57 -21.91 0.27
C LEU A 66 13.71 -22.64 -0.76
N LYS A 67 13.81 -23.98 -0.85
CA LYS A 67 12.87 -24.79 -1.63
C LYS A 67 11.77 -25.32 -0.73
N ILE A 68 10.52 -25.24 -1.20
CA ILE A 68 9.34 -25.73 -0.47
C ILE A 68 8.37 -26.36 -1.47
N SER A 69 7.65 -27.42 -1.06
CA SER A 69 6.60 -27.98 -1.92
C SER A 69 5.42 -27.02 -2.05
N ARG A 70 4.74 -27.07 -3.20
CA ARG A 70 3.50 -26.31 -3.46
C ARG A 70 2.47 -26.51 -2.35
N GLU A 71 2.28 -27.75 -1.92
CA GLU A 71 1.32 -28.09 -0.87
C GLU A 71 1.66 -27.42 0.46
N ASN A 72 2.92 -27.49 0.89
CA ASN A 72 3.35 -26.86 2.15
C ASN A 72 3.28 -25.34 2.08
N LEU A 73 3.61 -24.75 0.93
CA LEU A 73 3.49 -23.31 0.72
C LEU A 73 2.02 -22.87 0.81
N LEU A 74 1.10 -23.56 0.15
CA LEU A 74 -0.33 -23.24 0.20
C LEU A 74 -0.93 -23.45 1.60
N LYS A 75 -0.47 -24.47 2.34
CA LYS A 75 -0.88 -24.71 3.74
C LYS A 75 -0.56 -23.56 4.69
N THR A 76 0.45 -22.73 4.39
CA THR A 76 0.73 -21.51 5.16
C THR A 76 -0.35 -20.43 5.00
N GLY A 77 -1.24 -20.58 4.02
CA GLY A 77 -2.24 -19.59 3.66
C GLY A 77 -1.67 -18.42 2.85
N LEU A 78 -0.55 -18.65 2.15
CA LEU A 78 -0.01 -17.74 1.14
C LEU A 78 -0.93 -17.74 -0.08
N ASP A 79 -1.29 -16.54 -0.53
CA ASP A 79 -2.13 -16.37 -1.71
C ASP A 79 -1.27 -16.00 -2.92
N LEU A 80 -1.15 -16.93 -3.88
CA LEU A 80 -0.28 -16.78 -5.06
C LEU A 80 -0.80 -15.71 -6.05
N ASP A 81 -2.06 -15.32 -5.96
CA ASP A 81 -2.66 -14.35 -6.88
C ASP A 81 -2.30 -12.90 -6.51
N TYR A 82 -1.79 -12.68 -5.29
CA TYR A 82 -1.45 -11.36 -4.77
C TYR A 82 0.06 -11.17 -4.68
N PHE A 83 0.60 -10.55 -5.72
CA PHE A 83 1.99 -10.11 -5.81
C PHE A 83 2.07 -8.64 -6.27
N THR A 84 3.20 -8.01 -6.00
CA THR A 84 3.48 -6.61 -6.35
C THR A 84 4.13 -6.46 -7.72
N ASN A 85 5.00 -7.39 -8.11
CA ASN A 85 5.74 -7.35 -9.37
C ASN A 85 6.00 -8.77 -9.88
N GLN A 86 6.17 -8.90 -11.19
CA GLN A 86 6.53 -10.15 -11.85
C GLN A 86 7.74 -9.92 -12.75
N LEU A 87 8.70 -10.84 -12.72
CA LEU A 87 9.90 -10.80 -13.54
C LEU A 87 10.06 -12.12 -14.31
N CYS A 88 10.31 -12.03 -15.61
CA CYS A 88 10.64 -13.18 -16.44
C CYS A 88 12.14 -13.15 -16.73
N ASN A 89 12.82 -14.28 -16.53
CA ASN A 89 14.23 -14.40 -16.91
C ASN A 89 14.38 -14.89 -18.37
N ALA A 90 15.62 -14.86 -18.88
CA ALA A 90 15.93 -15.32 -20.24
C ALA A 90 15.64 -16.82 -20.47
N LYS A 91 15.47 -17.61 -19.39
CA LYS A 91 15.10 -19.03 -19.44
C LYS A 91 13.58 -19.24 -19.40
N GLY A 92 12.79 -18.18 -19.45
CA GLY A 92 11.32 -18.24 -19.38
C GLY A 92 10.76 -18.50 -17.98
N GLN A 93 11.58 -18.48 -16.93
CA GLN A 93 11.12 -18.67 -15.56
C GLN A 93 10.52 -17.38 -15.04
N VAL A 94 9.38 -17.53 -14.37
CA VAL A 94 8.55 -16.43 -13.89
C VAL A 94 8.69 -16.32 -12.38
N TYR A 95 9.19 -15.18 -11.93
CA TYR A 95 9.29 -14.81 -10.52
C TYR A 95 8.14 -13.89 -10.16
N CYS A 96 7.38 -14.24 -9.13
CA CYS A 96 6.36 -13.39 -8.55
C CYS A 96 6.88 -12.83 -7.22
N PHE A 97 6.87 -11.51 -7.08
CA PHE A 97 7.41 -10.81 -5.93
C PHE A 97 6.33 -10.12 -5.09
N VAL A 98 6.40 -10.33 -3.79
CA VAL A 98 5.73 -9.55 -2.76
C VAL A 98 6.78 -8.66 -2.09
N TYR A 99 6.93 -7.45 -2.61
CA TYR A 99 8.01 -6.51 -2.24
C TYR A 99 9.40 -7.14 -2.42
N GLU A 100 10.18 -7.31 -1.35
CA GLU A 100 11.53 -7.87 -1.40
C GLU A 100 11.57 -9.41 -1.46
N PHE A 101 10.45 -10.09 -1.20
CA PHE A 101 10.38 -11.54 -1.20
C PHE A 101 9.72 -12.03 -2.48
N GLY A 102 10.26 -13.08 -3.08
CA GLY A 102 9.74 -13.65 -4.30
C GLY A 102 9.64 -15.16 -4.23
N TYR A 103 8.85 -15.71 -5.14
CA TYR A 103 8.76 -17.14 -5.38
C TYR A 103 8.67 -17.42 -6.88
N LEU A 104 9.18 -18.57 -7.29
CA LEU A 104 8.98 -19.12 -8.62
C LEU A 104 8.67 -20.61 -8.53
N ALA A 105 7.81 -21.08 -9.43
CA ALA A 105 7.62 -22.50 -9.63
C ALA A 105 8.86 -23.09 -10.31
N ILE A 106 9.33 -24.22 -9.80
CA ILE A 106 10.40 -25.04 -10.38
C ILE A 106 9.84 -26.44 -10.66
N ALA A 107 10.70 -27.37 -11.09
CA ALA A 107 10.29 -28.75 -11.34
C ALA A 107 9.76 -29.45 -10.08
N ASP A 108 9.03 -30.56 -10.27
CA ASP A 108 8.54 -31.46 -9.22
C ASP A 108 7.57 -30.82 -8.21
N ASP A 109 6.71 -29.91 -8.67
CA ASP A 109 5.74 -29.18 -7.82
C ASP A 109 6.39 -28.44 -6.63
N LEU A 110 7.64 -28.03 -6.80
CA LEU A 110 8.37 -27.22 -5.83
C LEU A 110 8.32 -25.74 -6.20
N TYR A 111 8.39 -24.91 -5.18
CA TYR A 111 8.63 -23.48 -5.27
C TYR A 111 10.00 -23.16 -4.69
N LEU A 112 10.71 -22.26 -5.35
CA LEU A 112 11.90 -21.63 -4.81
C LEU A 112 11.51 -20.26 -4.27
N LEU A 113 11.72 -20.03 -2.98
CA LEU A 113 11.56 -18.73 -2.32
C LEU A 113 12.90 -17.99 -2.36
N VAL A 114 12.86 -16.68 -2.56
CA VAL A 114 14.05 -15.83 -2.67
C VAL A 114 13.82 -14.48 -1.97
N LYS A 115 14.90 -13.89 -1.46
CA LYS A 115 14.90 -12.49 -0.98
C LYS A 115 15.79 -11.62 -1.87
N GLN A 116 15.20 -10.60 -2.50
CA GLN A 116 15.95 -9.59 -3.23
C GLN A 116 16.57 -8.58 -2.27
N LYS A 117 17.78 -8.12 -2.56
CA LYS A 117 18.33 -6.95 -1.87
C LYS A 117 17.51 -5.74 -2.29
N LEU A 118 16.85 -5.09 -1.33
CA LEU A 118 16.22 -3.79 -1.55
C LEU A 118 17.29 -2.81 -2.07
N PRO A 119 17.00 -1.98 -3.08
CA PRO A 119 17.85 -0.84 -3.38
C PRO A 119 17.88 0.00 -2.11
N VAL A 120 19.04 0.05 -1.44
CA VAL A 120 19.25 0.99 -0.35
C VAL A 120 19.17 2.35 -1.02
N SER A 121 18.04 3.04 -0.88
CA SER A 121 17.96 4.43 -1.26
C SER A 121 19.12 5.12 -0.51
N PRO A 122 20.09 5.74 -1.20
CA PRO A 122 21.11 6.50 -0.51
C PRO A 122 20.35 7.46 0.40
N ARG A 123 20.70 7.46 1.69
CA ARG A 123 20.13 8.43 2.63
C ARG A 123 20.31 9.79 1.97
N ILE A 124 19.21 10.42 1.57
CA ILE A 124 19.26 11.83 1.22
C ILE A 124 19.53 12.48 2.56
N ASP A 125 20.79 12.77 2.83
CA ASP A 125 21.17 13.62 3.94
C ASP A 125 20.49 14.96 3.66
N VAL A 126 19.35 15.17 4.31
CA VAL A 126 18.60 16.42 4.22
C VAL A 126 19.55 17.47 4.76
N ALA A 127 20.16 18.24 3.87
CA ALA A 127 21.03 19.35 4.22
C ALA A 127 20.27 20.23 5.21
N LYS A 128 20.79 20.32 6.43
CA LYS A 128 20.26 21.19 7.48
C LYS A 128 20.18 22.61 6.89
N PRO A 129 19.04 23.32 7.00
CA PRO A 129 18.94 24.67 6.47
C PRO A 129 19.96 25.54 7.22
N THR A 130 21.02 25.95 6.51
CA THR A 130 21.97 26.92 7.03
C THR A 130 21.30 28.29 6.97
N ASN A 131 20.60 28.65 8.05
CA ASN A 131 20.22 30.05 8.29
C ASN A 131 21.49 30.86 8.56
N ARG A 132 22.16 31.30 7.49
CA ARG A 132 23.05 32.47 7.52
C ARG A 132 22.53 33.44 6.47
N MET A 133 21.72 34.37 6.94
CA MET A 133 21.38 35.59 6.24
C MET A 133 22.68 36.42 6.18
N PRO A 134 23.22 36.75 5.00
CA PRO A 134 24.39 37.60 4.92
C PRO A 134 24.00 39.04 5.32
N ASP A 135 24.75 39.64 6.24
CA ASP A 135 24.63 41.04 6.63
C ASP A 135 24.71 41.93 5.39
N LEU A 136 23.71 42.79 5.22
CA LEU A 136 23.57 43.70 4.08
C LEU A 136 24.23 45.07 4.33
N ASP A 137 25.28 45.13 5.16
CA ASP A 137 25.92 46.39 5.57
C ASP A 137 27.20 46.73 4.75
N HIS A 138 27.22 46.38 3.47
CA HIS A 138 28.33 46.82 2.60
C HIS A 138 27.96 47.37 1.23
N ILE A 139 26.70 47.78 1.03
CA ILE A 139 26.31 48.49 -0.21
C ILE A 139 25.47 49.72 0.13
N ILE A 140 26.07 50.66 0.85
CA ILE A 140 25.75 52.10 0.69
C ILE A 140 27.08 52.86 0.73
N ARG A 141 27.59 53.16 -0.47
CA ARG A 141 28.37 54.38 -0.72
C ARG A 141 27.40 55.49 -1.05
#